data_AF-A0A8D6PRU3-F1
#
_entry.id   AF-A0A8D6PRU3-F1
#
_cell.length_a   1.000
_cell.length_b   1.000
_cell.length_c   1.000
_cell.angle_alpha   90.00
_cell.angle_beta   90.00
_cell.angle_gamma   90.00
#
_symmetry.space_group_name_H-M   'P 1'
#
loop_
_entity.id
_entity.type
_entity.pdbx_description
1 polymer ?
#
loop_
_entity_poly.entity_id
_entity_poly.type
_entity_poly.pdbx_seq_one_letter_code
_entity_poly.pdbx_strand_id
1 'polypeptide(L)' 'MRLKAIKITNRYGTFFMCPRCGKLFKYSKDYTKHVNKAHKHLFKKENKEE' A
#
# COMPACT_ATOMS: atom_id res chain seq x y z
N MET A 1 -10.15 -2.03 6.73
CA MET A 1 -9.62 -2.27 5.35
C MET A 1 -8.08 -2.41 5.29
N ARG A 2 -7.49 -3.51 4.77
CA ARG A 2 -6.02 -3.62 4.54
C ARG A 2 -5.64 -3.04 3.17
N LEU A 3 -4.83 -1.97 3.10
CA LEU A 3 -4.34 -1.45 1.81
C LEU A 3 -3.38 -2.47 1.16
N LYS A 4 -3.87 -3.14 0.12
CA LYS A 4 -3.04 -4.01 -0.73
C LYS A 4 -2.39 -3.17 -1.82
N ALA A 5 -1.11 -3.42 -2.08
CA ALA A 5 -0.43 -2.82 -3.21
C ALA A 5 -1.03 -3.35 -4.51
N ILE A 6 -1.15 -2.48 -5.50
CA ILE A 6 -1.38 -2.89 -6.89
C ILE A 6 -0.03 -3.40 -7.41
N LYS A 7 0.03 -4.68 -7.79
CA LYS A 7 1.23 -5.25 -8.43
C LYS A 7 1.22 -4.87 -9.90
N ILE A 8 2.28 -4.20 -10.34
CA ILE A 8 2.48 -3.80 -11.73
C ILE A 8 3.70 -4.54 -12.24
N THR A 9 3.50 -5.45 -13.18
CA THR A 9 4.56 -6.21 -13.84
C THR A 9 4.82 -5.63 -15.21
N ASN A 10 6.07 -5.24 -15.49
CA ASN A 10 6.50 -4.76 -16.79
C ASN A 10 7.80 -5.47 -17.22
N ARG A 11 8.36 -5.06 -18.37
CA ARG A 11 9.63 -5.60 -18.89
C ARG A 11 10.85 -5.41 -17.97
N TYR A 12 10.76 -4.48 -17.00
CA TYR A 12 11.83 -4.16 -16.04
C TYR A 12 11.66 -4.88 -14.69
N GLY A 13 10.52 -5.54 -14.47
CA GLY A 13 10.25 -6.31 -13.26
C GLY A 13 8.88 -6.02 -12.64
N THR A 14 8.74 -6.42 -11.39
CA THR A 14 7.52 -6.23 -10.59
C THR A 14 7.65 -5.01 -9.69
N PHE A 15 6.65 -4.15 -9.71
CA PHE A 15 6.52 -2.97 -8.87
C PHE A 15 5.23 -3.03 -8.04
N PHE A 16 5.21 -2.30 -6.94
CA PHE A 16 4.13 -2.21 -5.97
C PHE A 16 3.65 -0.76 -5.93
N MET A 17 2.44 -0.50 -6.43
CA MET A 17 1.85 0.82 -6.44
C MET A 17 0.86 0.97 -5.28
N CYS A 18 0.91 2.11 -4.60
CA CYS A 18 -0.06 2.47 -3.58
C CYS A 18 -1.36 2.97 -4.22
N PRO A 19 -2.51 2.30 -4.01
CA PRO A 19 -3.78 2.71 -4.63
C PRO A 19 -4.31 4.04 -4.10
N ARG A 20 -3.79 4.56 -2.98
CA ARG A 20 -4.28 5.80 -2.36
C ARG A 20 -3.53 7.05 -2.80
N CYS A 21 -2.24 6.93 -3.07
CA CYS A 21 -1.40 8.09 -3.44
C CYS A 21 -0.64 7.91 -4.74
N GLY A 22 -0.77 6.75 -5.40
CA GLY A 22 -0.14 6.47 -6.69
C GLY A 22 1.37 6.23 -6.64
N LYS A 23 2.02 6.23 -5.46
CA LYS A 23 3.46 5.96 -5.36
C LYS A 23 3.82 4.55 -5.80
N LEU A 24 4.84 4.42 -6.64
CA LEU A 24 5.44 3.17 -7.08
C LEU A 24 6.64 2.78 -6.20
N PHE A 25 6.74 1.49 -5.87
CA PHE A 25 7.84 0.92 -5.10
C PHE A 25 8.38 -0.32 -5.80
N LYS A 26 9.70 -0.49 -5.85
CA LYS A 26 10.32 -1.68 -6.44
C LYS A 26 10.15 -2.93 -5.55
N TYR A 27 10.07 -2.74 -4.24
CA TYR A 27 9.99 -3.83 -3.27
C TYR A 27 8.77 -3.70 -2.37
N SER A 28 8.22 -4.85 -1.98
CA SER A 28 7.08 -4.94 -1.05
C SER A 28 7.39 -4.33 0.32
N LYS A 29 8.63 -4.49 0.82
CA LYS A 29 9.09 -3.90 2.08
C LYS A 29 8.97 -2.37 2.09
N ASP A 30 9.27 -1.72 0.98
CA ASP A 30 9.24 -0.26 0.87
C ASP A 30 7.79 0.24 0.78
N TYR A 31 6.95 -0.50 0.06
CA TYR A 31 5.50 -0.28 0.06
C TYR A 31 4.92 -0.38 1.48
N THR A 32 5.22 -1.45 2.22
CA THR A 32 4.72 -1.65 3.60
C THR A 32 5.18 -0.53 4.52
N LYS A 33 6.46 -0.13 4.46
CA LYS A 33 6.98 1.02 5.22
C LYS A 33 6.25 2.31 4.87
N HIS A 34 6.02 2.56 3.57
CA HIS A 34 5.29 3.72 3.10
C HIS A 34 3.87 3.75 3.66
N VAL A 35 3.14 2.64 3.55
CA VAL A 35 1.77 2.52 4.04
C VAL A 35 1.69 2.72 5.55
N ASN A 36 2.60 2.10 6.30
CA ASN A 36 2.66 2.25 7.77
C ASN A 36 3.03 3.67 8.23
N LYS A 37 3.77 4.45 7.41
CA LYS A 37 4.20 5.81 7.75
C LYS A 37 3.22 6.87 7.24
N ALA A 38 2.90 6.82 5.94
CA ALA A 38 2.08 7.80 5.24
C ALA A 38 0.57 7.53 5.39
N HIS A 39 0.17 6.28 5.61
CA HIS A 39 -1.23 5.87 5.74
C HIS A 39 -1.53 5.26 7.11
N LYS A 40 -0.68 5.48 8.11
CA LYS A 40 -0.83 4.97 9.49
C LYS A 40 -2.23 5.21 10.05
N HIS A 41 -2.76 6.41 9.81
CA HIS A 41 -4.06 6.86 10.29
C HIS A 41 -5.23 6.10 9.67
N LEU A 42 -5.06 5.49 8.49
CA LEU A 42 -6.08 4.69 7.81
C LEU A 42 -6.21 3.27 8.38
N PHE A 43 -5.23 2.80 9.16
CA PHE A 43 -5.27 1.49 9.81
C PHE A 43 -5.88 1.52 11.21
N LYS A 44 -6.27 2.70 11.71
CA LYS A 44 -6.84 2.86 13.05
C LYS A 44 -8.37 2.70 12.99
N LYS A 45 -8.82 1.44 13.14
CA LYS A 45 -10.16 0.94 13.52
C LYS A 45 -11.35 1.18 12.57
N GLU A 46 -11.86 0.07 12.03
CA GLU A 46 -13.31 -0.18 11.99
C GLU A 46 -13.67 -0.85 13.31
N ASN A 47 -14.30 -0.11 14.22
CA ASN A 47 -15.37 -0.64 15.07
C ASN A 47 -16.61 0.11 14.60
N LYS A 48 -17.44 -0.55 13.80
CA LYS A 48 -18.86 -0.23 13.71
C LYS A 48 -19.57 -1.58 13.66
N GLU A 49 -19.95 -2.02 14.85
CA GLU A 49 -21.09 -2.89 15.06
C GLU A 49 -22.34 -2.04 14.77
N GLU A 50 -23.16 -2.49 13.83
CA GLU A 50 -24.59 -2.18 13.71
C GLU A 50 -25.31 -3.48 13.33
#